data_AF-X1LWH3-F1
#
_entry.id   AF-X1LWH3-F1
#
_cell.length_a   1.000
_cell.length_b   1.000
_cell.length_c   1.000
_cell.angle_alpha   90.00
_cell.angle_beta   90.00
_cell.angle_gamma   90.00
#
_symmetry.space_group_name_H-M   'P 1'
#
loop_
_entity.id
_entity.type
_entity.pdbx_description
1 polymer ?
#
loop_
_entity_poly.entity_id
_entity_poly.type
_entity_poly.pdbx_seq_one_letter_code
_entity_poly.pdbx_strand_id
1 'polypeptide(L)'
;DIPHVTGFMFLDSLITGNFAIFKDFLKHLILPAICVGAYTIGLVARMTRSALLEILGEDYIKAARSYGLSERLVLYSYALKNSLGPTVTVVTLAMGYAFMNTFLVESIFSWPGIGKYVADAVVCLDYPAIMGVTILAAGA
;
A
#
# COMPACT_ATOMS: atom_id res chain seq x y z
N ASP A 1 -24.48 23.98 -1.72
CA ASP A 1 -24.98 22.92 -0.82
C ASP A 1 -25.21 21.65 -1.61
N ILE A 2 -24.67 20.53 -1.12
CA ILE A 2 -24.66 19.25 -1.83
C ILE A 2 -25.54 18.29 -1.01
N PRO A 3 -26.54 17.62 -1.62
CA PRO A 3 -27.37 16.66 -0.92
C PRO A 3 -26.52 15.43 -0.52
N HIS A 4 -26.47 15.16 0.78
CA HIS A 4 -25.87 13.96 1.37
C HIS A 4 -26.78 12.75 1.10
N VAL A 5 -26.54 12.01 0.03
CA VAL A 5 -27.36 10.82 -0.29
C VAL A 5 -26.66 9.53 0.13
N THR A 6 -25.32 9.46 0.07
CA THR A 6 -24.58 8.22 0.37
C THR A 6 -23.55 8.31 1.50
N GLY A 7 -23.17 9.53 1.93
CA GLY A 7 -22.16 9.73 2.98
C GLY A 7 -20.71 9.57 2.51
N PHE A 8 -20.47 9.07 1.29
CA PHE A 8 -19.15 9.04 0.65
C PHE A 8 -19.05 10.16 -0.40
N MET A 9 -18.30 11.23 -0.08
CA MET A 9 -18.06 12.37 -0.97
C MET A 9 -17.55 11.97 -2.37
N PHE A 10 -16.80 10.87 -2.48
CA PHE A 10 -16.33 10.34 -3.77
C PHE A 10 -17.48 9.86 -4.66
N LEU A 11 -18.37 9.03 -4.10
CA LEU A 11 -19.53 8.44 -4.79
C LEU A 11 -20.54 9.53 -5.15
N ASP A 12 -20.82 10.46 -4.23
CA ASP A 12 -21.73 11.59 -4.50
C ASP A 12 -21.16 12.52 -5.60
N SER A 13 -19.83 12.69 -5.70
CA SER A 13 -19.22 13.49 -6.78
C SER A 13 -19.29 12.82 -8.16
N LEU A 14 -19.19 11.49 -8.21
CA LEU A 14 -19.25 10.70 -9.45
C LEU A 14 -20.68 10.63 -9.99
N ILE A 15 -21.67 10.50 -9.10
CA ILE A 15 -23.10 10.44 -9.43
C ILE A 15 -23.64 11.83 -9.83
N THR A 16 -23.10 12.92 -9.27
CA THR A 16 -23.54 14.29 -9.56
C THR A 16 -22.92 14.87 -10.85
N GLY A 17 -21.93 14.19 -11.46
CA GLY A 17 -21.33 14.62 -12.74
C GLY A 17 -20.51 15.91 -12.68
N ASN A 18 -20.12 16.35 -11.48
CA ASN A 18 -19.43 17.63 -11.27
C ASN A 18 -17.90 17.44 -11.24
N PHE A 19 -17.26 17.58 -12.41
CA PHE A 19 -15.80 17.43 -12.59
C PHE A 19 -14.96 18.41 -11.74
N ALA A 20 -15.52 19.53 -11.28
CA ALA A 20 -14.79 20.48 -10.44
C ALA A 20 -14.53 19.92 -9.03
N ILE A 21 -15.52 19.23 -8.45
CA ILE A 21 -15.42 18.61 -7.12
C ILE A 21 -14.52 17.37 -7.16
N PHE A 22 -14.60 16.58 -8.23
CA PHE A 22 -13.73 15.42 -8.43
C PHE A 22 -12.24 15.81 -8.46
N LYS A 23 -11.88 16.91 -9.11
CA LYS A 23 -10.49 17.40 -9.17
C LYS A 23 -9.98 17.90 -7.83
N ASP A 24 -10.84 18.50 -7.01
CA ASP A 24 -10.48 18.95 -5.67
C ASP A 24 -10.30 17.78 -4.69
N PHE A 25 -11.16 16.77 -4.82
CA PHE A 25 -11.05 15.50 -4.09
C PHE A 25 -9.75 14.76 -4.41
N LEU A 26 -9.37 14.68 -5.69
CA LEU A 26 -8.12 14.04 -6.11
C LEU A 26 -6.88 14.74 -5.53
N LYS A 27 -6.90 16.06 -5.40
CA LYS A 27 -5.82 16.82 -4.74
C LYS A 27 -5.72 16.52 -3.24
N HIS A 28 -6.86 16.40 -2.57
CA HIS A 28 -6.89 16.06 -1.14
C HIS A 28 -6.48 14.61 -0.85
N LEU A 29 -6.59 13.72 -1.84
CA LEU A 29 -6.19 12.31 -1.71
C LEU A 29 -4.67 12.07 -1.92
N ILE A 30 -3.98 12.98 -2.61
CA ILE A 30 -2.54 12.86 -2.88
C ILE A 30 -1.70 12.83 -1.59
N LEU A 31 -2.00 13.70 -0.62
CA LEU A 31 -1.27 13.79 0.64
C LEU A 31 -1.36 12.51 1.48
N PRO A 32 -2.56 11.98 1.78
CA PRO A 32 -2.73 10.69 2.46
C PRO A 32 -2.11 9.53 1.69
N ALA A 33 -2.27 9.50 0.36
CA ALA A 33 -1.71 8.43 -0.47
C ALA A 33 -0.18 8.39 -0.45
N ILE A 34 0.48 9.56 -0.48
CA ILE A 34 1.93 9.66 -0.34
C ILE A 34 2.36 9.24 1.07
N CYS A 35 1.64 9.63 2.13
CA CYS A 35 1.96 9.21 3.50
C CYS A 35 1.90 7.69 3.68
N VAL A 36 0.88 7.02 3.14
CA VAL A 36 0.77 5.55 3.17
C VAL A 36 1.84 4.90 2.29
N GLY A 37 2.02 5.42 1.06
CA GLY A 37 2.92 4.86 0.07
C GLY A 37 4.40 5.00 0.42
N ALA A 38 4.81 6.11 1.04
CA ALA A 38 6.22 6.34 1.38
C ALA A 38 6.78 5.28 2.33
N TYR A 39 5.98 4.85 3.32
CA TYR A 39 6.39 3.82 4.27
C TYR A 39 6.57 2.45 3.59
N THR A 40 5.59 2.04 2.79
CA THR A 40 5.60 0.72 2.13
C THR A 40 6.68 0.63 1.07
N ILE A 41 6.89 1.70 0.29
CA ILE A 41 7.96 1.77 -0.72
C ILE A 41 9.33 1.65 -0.05
N GLY A 42 9.57 2.33 1.07
CA GLY A 42 10.83 2.26 1.80
C GLY A 42 11.15 0.85 2.31
N LEU A 43 10.13 0.16 2.86
CA LEU A 43 10.27 -1.22 3.34
C LEU A 43 10.59 -2.18 2.20
N VAL A 44 9.81 -2.14 1.12
CA VAL A 44 9.98 -3.02 -0.05
C VAL A 44 11.34 -2.77 -0.70
N ALA A 45 11.71 -1.51 -0.94
CA ALA A 45 12.99 -1.16 -1.56
C ALA A 45 14.19 -1.66 -0.74
N ARG A 46 14.15 -1.52 0.59
CA ARG A 46 15.21 -2.01 1.49
C ARG A 46 15.37 -3.53 1.39
N MET A 47 14.26 -4.25 1.39
CA MET A 47 14.27 -5.72 1.34
C MET A 47 14.69 -6.24 -0.03
N THR A 48 14.17 -5.67 -1.12
CA THR A 48 14.61 -6.02 -2.48
C THR A 48 16.10 -5.75 -2.67
N ARG A 49 16.62 -4.66 -2.11
CA ARG A 49 18.07 -4.39 -2.12
C ARG A 49 18.86 -5.47 -1.37
N SER A 50 18.37 -5.92 -0.21
CA SER A 50 19.02 -7.01 0.55
C SER A 50 19.07 -8.31 -0.25
N ALA A 51 17.94 -8.71 -0.84
CA ALA A 51 17.83 -9.91 -1.67
C ALA A 51 18.72 -9.83 -2.92
N LEU A 52 18.80 -8.67 -3.57
CA LEU A 52 19.69 -8.45 -4.71
C LEU A 52 21.17 -8.59 -4.33
N LEU A 53 21.59 -8.12 -3.15
CA LEU A 53 22.96 -8.25 -2.69
C LEU A 53 23.35 -9.70 -2.40
N GLU A 54 22.45 -10.50 -1.83
CA GLU A 54 22.65 -11.94 -1.63
C GLU A 54 22.82 -12.66 -2.98
N ILE A 55 21.92 -12.38 -3.92
CA ILE A 55 21.93 -12.97 -5.26
C ILE A 55 23.20 -12.60 -6.05
N LEU A 56 23.66 -11.35 -5.96
CA LEU A 56 24.91 -10.89 -6.58
C LEU A 56 26.16 -11.61 -6.03
N GLY A 57 26.08 -12.16 -4.82
CA GLY A 57 27.14 -12.95 -4.20
C GLY A 57 27.22 -14.40 -4.68
N GLU A 58 26.18 -14.90 -5.36
CA GLU A 58 26.12 -16.29 -5.81
C GLU A 58 27.06 -16.60 -6.98
N ASP A 59 27.51 -17.86 -7.03
CA ASP A 59 28.54 -18.28 -7.98
C ASP A 59 28.05 -18.31 -9.43
N TYR A 60 26.74 -18.44 -9.67
CA TYR A 60 26.19 -18.35 -11.03
C TYR A 60 26.31 -16.94 -11.63
N ILE A 61 26.26 -15.90 -10.80
CA ILE A 61 26.49 -14.51 -11.24
C ILE A 61 27.97 -14.26 -11.50
N LYS A 62 28.86 -14.83 -10.68
CA LYS A 62 30.32 -14.78 -10.94
C LYS A 62 30.68 -15.50 -12.24
N ALA A 63 30.06 -16.65 -12.50
CA ALA A 63 30.22 -17.37 -13.75
C ALA A 63 29.72 -16.53 -14.95
N ALA A 64 28.53 -15.93 -14.85
CA ALA A 64 28.00 -15.03 -15.88
C ALA A 64 28.93 -13.83 -16.16
N ARG A 65 29.57 -13.28 -15.13
CA ARG A 65 30.58 -12.22 -15.28
C ARG A 65 31.84 -12.72 -15.99
N SER A 66 32.31 -13.94 -15.71
CA SER A 66 33.45 -14.54 -16.42
C SER A 66 33.18 -14.83 -17.91
N TYR A 67 31.92 -15.05 -18.27
CA TYR A 67 31.49 -15.17 -19.68
C TYR A 67 31.47 -13.82 -20.43
N GLY A 68 31.77 -12.70 -19.78
CA GLY A 68 31.82 -11.37 -20.41
C GLY A 68 30.46 -10.71 -20.62
N LEU A 69 29.40 -11.19 -19.94
CA LEU A 69 28.08 -10.54 -20.03
C LEU A 69 28.12 -9.13 -19.43
N SER A 70 27.43 -8.19 -20.09
CA SER A 70 27.32 -6.81 -19.60
C SER A 70 26.65 -6.74 -18.23
N GLU A 71 27.19 -5.92 -17.34
CA GLU A 71 26.74 -5.82 -15.94
C GLU A 71 25.27 -5.38 -15.81
N ARG A 72 24.79 -4.56 -16.75
CA ARG A 72 23.37 -4.17 -16.83
C ARG A 72 22.47 -5.36 -17.13
N LEU A 73 22.88 -6.26 -18.02
CA LEU A 73 22.09 -7.44 -18.37
C LEU A 73 22.05 -8.45 -17.21
N VAL A 74 23.18 -8.62 -16.50
CA VAL A 74 23.27 -9.42 -15.28
C VAL A 74 22.33 -8.86 -14.18
N LEU A 75 22.32 -7.55 -13.97
CA LEU A 75 21.45 -6.92 -12.97
C LEU A 75 19.96 -7.05 -13.32
N TYR A 76 19.55 -6.62 -14.52
CA TYR A 76 18.13 -6.55 -14.89
C TYR A 76 17.51 -7.92 -15.24
N SER A 77 18.26 -8.79 -15.91
CA SER A 77 17.70 -10.03 -16.46
C SER A 77 17.97 -11.26 -15.59
N TYR A 78 19.10 -11.30 -14.88
CA TYR A 78 19.47 -12.45 -14.05
C TYR A 78 19.18 -12.19 -12.56
N ALA A 79 19.77 -11.15 -11.98
CA ALA A 79 19.63 -10.86 -10.55
C ALA A 79 18.20 -10.44 -10.17
N LEU A 80 17.62 -9.48 -10.91
CA LEU A 80 16.27 -8.97 -10.61
C LEU A 80 15.21 -10.06 -10.76
N LYS A 81 15.28 -10.87 -11.82
CA LYS A 81 14.33 -11.96 -12.07
C LYS A 81 14.43 -13.05 -11.00
N ASN A 82 15.64 -13.39 -10.54
CA ASN A 82 15.83 -14.36 -9.46
C ASN A 82 15.43 -13.80 -8.09
N SER A 83 15.51 -12.47 -7.90
CA SER A 83 15.05 -11.78 -6.68
C SER A 83 13.54 -11.66 -6.55
N LEU A 84 12.77 -12.02 -7.60
CA LEU A 84 11.31 -11.94 -7.56
C LEU A 84 10.71 -12.87 -6.51
N GLY A 85 11.31 -14.04 -6.27
CA GLY A 85 10.82 -14.97 -5.23
C GLY A 85 10.76 -14.31 -3.85
N PRO A 86 11.90 -13.83 -3.30
CA PRO A 86 11.92 -13.11 -2.03
C PRO A 86 11.13 -11.80 -2.06
N THR A 87 11.17 -11.06 -3.17
CA THR A 87 10.49 -9.76 -3.28
C THR A 87 8.97 -9.90 -3.20
N VAL A 88 8.39 -10.93 -3.84
CA VAL A 88 6.94 -11.17 -3.79
C VAL A 88 6.47 -11.41 -2.36
N THR A 89 7.18 -12.24 -1.60
CA THR A 89 6.84 -12.50 -0.18
C THR A 89 6.86 -11.22 0.65
N VAL A 90 7.87 -10.37 0.44
CA VAL A 90 7.97 -9.08 1.13
C VAL A 90 6.84 -8.15 0.71
N VAL A 91 6.49 -8.09 -0.57
CA VAL A 91 5.38 -7.25 -1.06
C VAL A 91 4.06 -7.69 -0.42
N THR A 92 3.79 -8.99 -0.33
CA THR A 92 2.62 -9.52 0.36
C THR A 92 2.57 -9.10 1.82
N LEU A 93 3.70 -9.22 2.53
CA LEU A 93 3.79 -8.79 3.92
C LEU A 93 3.63 -7.26 4.06
N ALA A 94 4.24 -6.48 3.17
CA ALA A 94 4.14 -5.03 3.13
C ALA A 94 2.71 -4.56 2.86
N MET A 95 1.95 -5.28 2.05
CA MET A 95 0.52 -5.02 1.85
C MET A 95 -0.27 -5.20 3.15
N GLY A 96 0.00 -6.25 3.93
CA GLY A 96 -0.62 -6.44 5.26
C GLY A 96 -0.32 -5.27 6.21
N TYR A 97 0.93 -4.83 6.25
CA TYR A 97 1.31 -3.64 7.04
C TYR A 97 0.68 -2.35 6.51
N ALA A 98 0.46 -2.23 5.20
CA ALA A 98 -0.20 -1.07 4.61
C ALA A 98 -1.66 -0.96 5.07
N PHE A 99 -2.39 -2.07 5.08
CA PHE A 99 -3.76 -2.11 5.60
C PHE A 99 -3.82 -1.69 7.07
N MET A 100 -2.87 -2.18 7.88
CA MET A 100 -2.74 -1.74 9.26
C MET A 100 -2.43 -0.23 9.33
N ASN A 101 -1.38 0.27 8.68
CA ASN A 101 -1.03 1.70 8.80
C ASN A 101 -2.07 2.67 8.21
N THR A 102 -3.02 2.19 7.40
CA THR A 102 -4.07 3.03 6.80
C THR A 102 -4.99 3.63 7.87
N PHE A 103 -5.29 2.93 8.97
CA PHE A 103 -6.15 3.48 10.05
C PHE A 103 -5.55 4.76 10.65
N LEU A 104 -4.22 4.80 10.81
CA LEU A 104 -3.53 5.93 11.44
C LEU A 104 -3.60 7.16 10.53
N VAL A 105 -3.40 6.95 9.22
CA VAL A 105 -3.49 8.02 8.22
C VAL A 105 -4.93 8.53 8.11
N GLU A 106 -5.93 7.64 8.13
CA GLU A 106 -7.35 8.03 8.14
C GLU A 106 -7.70 8.91 9.34
N SER A 107 -7.18 8.58 10.53
CA SER A 107 -7.39 9.37 11.75
C SER A 107 -6.74 10.75 11.65
N ILE A 108 -5.46 10.83 11.25
CA ILE A 108 -4.71 12.09 11.15
C ILE A 108 -5.33 13.03 10.10
N PHE A 109 -5.71 12.51 8.94
CA PHE A 109 -6.32 13.30 7.87
C PHE A 109 -7.84 13.44 8.00
N SER A 110 -8.43 12.91 9.08
CA SER A 110 -9.88 12.90 9.30
C SER A 110 -10.71 12.33 8.15
N TRP A 111 -10.12 11.44 7.35
CA TRP A 111 -10.76 10.82 6.21
C TRP A 111 -11.81 9.80 6.65
N PRO A 112 -13.04 9.82 6.10
CA PRO A 112 -14.06 8.83 6.43
C PRO A 112 -13.68 7.48 5.79
N GLY A 113 -13.01 6.63 6.57
CA GLY A 113 -12.61 5.28 6.19
C GLY A 113 -13.00 4.24 7.26
N ILE A 114 -12.79 2.97 6.93
CA ILE A 114 -13.17 1.84 7.79
C ILE A 114 -12.35 1.86 9.09
N GLY A 115 -11.08 2.26 9.05
CA GLY A 115 -10.22 2.34 10.23
C GLY A 115 -10.66 3.44 11.19
N LYS A 116 -11.01 4.63 10.67
CA LYS A 116 -11.60 5.70 11.49
C LYS A 116 -12.94 5.28 12.11
N TYR A 117 -13.80 4.62 11.33
CA TYR A 117 -15.09 4.09 11.82
C TYR A 117 -14.91 3.12 13.00
N VAL A 118 -13.93 2.21 12.93
CA VAL A 118 -13.61 1.31 14.04
C VAL A 118 -13.11 2.08 15.25
N ALA A 119 -12.21 3.06 15.06
CA ALA A 119 -11.69 3.85 16.17
C ALA A 119 -12.81 4.60 16.91
N ASP A 120 -13.74 5.20 16.18
CA ASP A 120 -14.90 5.89 16.76
C ASP A 120 -15.84 4.88 17.46
N ALA A 121 -16.06 3.70 16.89
CA ALA A 121 -16.86 2.64 17.51
C ALA A 121 -16.24 2.12 18.82
N VAL A 122 -14.91 2.01 18.90
CA VAL A 122 -14.19 1.64 20.13
C VAL A 122 -14.35 2.70 21.22
N VAL A 123 -14.26 3.98 20.87
CA VAL A 123 -14.47 5.08 21.81
C VAL A 123 -15.92 5.13 22.30
N CYS A 124 -16.88 4.87 21.41
CA CYS A 124 -18.31 4.84 21.73
C CYS A 124 -18.79 3.51 22.34
N LEU A 125 -17.90 2.52 22.53
CA LEU A 125 -18.24 1.17 23.03
C LEU A 125 -19.37 0.48 22.24
N ASP A 126 -19.43 0.71 20.93
CA ASP A 126 -20.37 0.05 20.03
C ASP A 126 -19.86 -1.36 19.67
N TYR A 127 -20.13 -2.32 20.57
CA TYR A 127 -19.70 -3.71 20.42
C TYR A 127 -20.18 -4.37 19.11
N PRO A 128 -21.43 -4.18 18.64
CA PRO A 128 -21.85 -4.68 17.32
C PRO A 128 -20.96 -4.22 16.16
N ALA A 129 -20.64 -2.92 16.11
CA ALA A 129 -19.79 -2.37 15.06
C ALA A 129 -18.36 -2.93 15.12
N ILE A 130 -17.77 -3.05 16.32
CA ILE A 130 -16.44 -3.63 16.53
C ILE A 130 -16.39 -5.09 16.09
N MET A 131 -17.38 -5.90 16.50
CA MET A 131 -17.46 -7.31 16.13
C MET A 131 -17.63 -7.49 14.62
N GLY A 132 -18.49 -6.68 13.98
CA GLY A 132 -18.72 -6.72 12.53
C GLY A 132 -17.45 -6.46 11.72
N VAL A 133 -16.69 -5.43 12.08
CA VAL A 133 -15.43 -5.12 11.38
C VAL A 133 -14.36 -6.18 11.68
N THR A 134 -14.31 -6.72 12.90
CA THR A 134 -13.36 -7.78 13.25
C THR A 134 -13.60 -9.05 12.43
N ILE A 135 -14.85 -9.45 12.23
CA ILE A 135 -15.21 -10.62 11.40
C ILE A 135 -14.79 -10.40 9.94
N LEU A 136 -15.03 -9.21 9.39
CA LEU A 136 -14.60 -8.87 8.03
C LEU A 136 -13.07 -8.86 7.89
N ALA A 137 -12.36 -8.31 8.87
CA ALA A 137 -10.90 -8.27 8.87
C ALA A 137 -10.26 -9.65 9.06
N ALA A 138 -10.87 -10.53 9.86
CA ALA A 138 -10.38 -11.89 10.08
C ALA A 138 -10.73 -12.85 8.92
N GLY A 139 -11.78 -12.53 8.16
CA GLY A 139 -12.21 -13.32 7.00
C GLY A 139 -11.51 -12.96 5.68
N ALA A 140 -10.78 -11.86 5.63
CA ALA A 140 -10.02 -11.38 4.46
C ALA A 140 -8.54 -11.78 4.53
#